data_AF-A0A4Q2KBF1-F1
#
_entry.id   AF-A0A4Q2KBF1-F1
#
_cell.length_a   1.000
_cell.length_b   1.000
_cell.length_c   1.000
_cell.angle_alpha   90.00
_cell.angle_beta   90.00
_cell.angle_gamma   90.00
#
_symmetry.space_group_name_H-M   'P 1'
#
loop_
_entity.id
_entity.type
_entity.pdbx_description
1 polymer ?
#
loop_
_entity_poly.entity_id
_entity_poly.type
_entity_poly.pdbx_seq_one_letter_code
_entity_poly.pdbx_strand_id
1 'polypeptide(L)'
;MKKFIALTIILLLSVTVLCGFRACGSIKEDFFDDGDFTYYYASDKDCYAIVDTTKEGRKKDTLIVPAYYKGKEVRYITYIDHSLAQNRYFIYTRNANKLYLSYLHEMRGDDYFVDILPKKVYFVKNDESYVNSMLTYIRSGGGIKAYVTPLFFNYAICLLKTMDHYIIEKETDNYFTYYTKAANMTKGEVQIANTSYHFNYEGAPNNGYFFIDDFARGGKIENTPYEPQREGYNFAGWYKESECEHVWDFAEDTLPAAEYDEQGNLIFTETKLFANWTKS
;
A
#
# COMPACT_ATOMS: atom_id res chain seq x y z
N MET A 1 61.77 36.03 25.30
CA MET A 1 60.88 35.24 24.41
C MET A 1 59.91 34.45 25.29
N LYS A 2 59.03 35.03 26.11
CA LYS A 2 57.72 35.67 25.86
C LYS A 2 56.92 35.12 24.66
N LYS A 3 55.85 34.39 25.02
CA LYS A 3 54.58 34.12 24.31
C LYS A 3 54.70 33.28 23.04
N PHE A 4 54.05 32.10 23.00
CA PHE A 4 53.44 31.43 21.83
C PHE A 4 53.37 29.89 21.93
N ILE A 5 52.89 29.27 23.02
CA ILE A 5 52.53 27.82 22.98
C ILE A 5 51.32 27.50 23.88
N ALA A 6 50.27 28.32 23.83
CA ALA A 6 49.06 28.03 24.61
C ALA A 6 47.82 28.55 23.88
N LEU A 7 47.60 28.16 22.62
CA LEU A 7 46.31 28.41 21.94
C LEU A 7 46.14 27.59 20.64
N THR A 8 46.39 26.28 20.64
CA THR A 8 46.08 25.47 19.43
C THR A 8 45.57 24.05 19.71
N ILE A 9 45.33 23.67 20.97
CA ILE A 9 44.79 22.34 21.33
C ILE A 9 43.58 22.48 22.27
N ILE A 10 42.73 23.50 22.06
CA ILE A 10 41.43 23.64 22.75
C ILE A 10 40.29 23.89 21.72
N LEU A 11 40.56 23.75 20.43
CA LEU A 11 39.56 23.89 19.35
C LEU A 11 39.32 22.58 18.59
N LEU A 12 39.39 21.43 19.28
CA LEU A 12 39.02 20.13 18.72
C LEU A 12 38.14 19.30 19.66
N LEU A 13 37.56 19.93 20.69
CA LEU A 13 36.75 19.26 21.72
C LEU A 13 35.36 19.88 21.94
N SER A 14 34.92 20.83 21.11
CA SER A 14 33.63 21.51 21.33
C SER A 14 32.70 21.61 20.11
N VAL A 15 32.92 20.81 19.07
CA VAL A 15 31.95 20.63 17.98
C VAL A 15 31.62 19.14 17.83
N THR A 16 31.23 18.49 18.93
CA THR A 16 30.26 17.39 18.82
C THR A 16 28.89 18.04 18.67
N VAL A 17 28.64 18.56 17.47
CA VAL A 17 27.28 18.76 16.99
C VAL A 17 26.54 17.45 17.23
N LEU A 18 25.38 17.56 17.87
CA LEU A 18 24.37 16.53 18.06
C LEU A 18 23.92 15.96 16.69
N CYS A 19 24.79 15.24 16.01
CA CYS A 19 24.42 14.24 15.03
C CYS A 19 24.65 12.92 15.74
N GLY A 20 23.57 12.23 16.11
CA GLY A 20 23.61 10.97 16.83
C GLY A 20 24.48 9.95 16.09
N PHE A 21 25.75 9.87 16.46
CA PHE A 21 26.57 8.70 16.21
C PHE A 21 25.97 7.58 17.07
N ARG A 22 25.07 6.79 16.48
CA ARG A 22 24.74 5.48 17.02
C ARG A 22 25.99 4.63 16.94
N ALA A 23 26.72 4.61 18.03
CA ALA A 23 27.83 3.70 18.25
C ALA A 23 27.27 2.25 18.28
N CYS A 24 27.65 1.45 17.29
CA CYS A 24 27.77 -0.02 17.39
C CYS A 24 26.52 -0.88 17.73
N GLY A 25 25.30 -0.36 17.71
CA GLY A 25 24.07 -1.16 17.88
C GLY A 25 23.52 -1.69 16.55
N SER A 26 23.00 -2.92 16.52
CA SER A 26 22.26 -3.41 15.34
C SER A 26 20.94 -2.66 15.24
N ILE A 27 20.56 -2.18 14.07
CA ILE A 27 19.27 -1.50 13.85
C ILE A 27 18.05 -2.35 14.24
N LYS A 28 18.23 -3.68 14.31
CA LYS A 28 17.21 -4.62 14.80
C LYS A 28 16.81 -4.39 16.25
N GLU A 29 17.67 -3.76 17.05
CA GLU A 29 17.35 -3.43 18.45
C GLU A 29 16.24 -2.37 18.56
N ASP A 30 15.98 -1.63 17.49
CA ASP A 30 14.89 -0.65 17.41
C ASP A 30 13.58 -1.23 16.87
N PHE A 31 13.59 -2.50 16.46
CA PHE A 31 12.41 -3.16 15.95
C PHE A 31 11.54 -3.61 17.12
N PHE A 32 10.23 -3.47 16.96
CA PHE A 32 9.29 -3.91 17.98
C PHE A 32 8.05 -4.53 17.35
N ASP A 33 7.57 -5.60 17.97
CA ASP A 33 6.36 -6.31 17.55
C ASP A 33 5.11 -5.61 18.09
N ASP A 34 4.11 -5.43 17.24
CA ASP A 34 2.76 -5.06 17.65
C ASP A 34 1.71 -5.60 16.67
N GLY A 35 0.69 -6.28 17.19
CA GLY A 35 -0.31 -6.96 16.38
C GLY A 35 0.31 -7.93 15.37
N ASP A 36 0.06 -7.67 14.08
CA ASP A 36 0.48 -8.55 12.98
C ASP A 36 1.90 -8.28 12.48
N PHE A 37 2.50 -7.15 12.87
CA PHE A 37 3.72 -6.66 12.24
C PHE A 37 4.82 -6.31 13.24
N THR A 38 6.05 -6.40 12.76
CA THR A 38 7.21 -5.81 13.42
C THR A 38 7.49 -4.47 12.76
N TYR A 39 7.58 -3.42 13.57
CA TYR A 39 7.73 -2.04 13.10
C TYR A 39 9.13 -1.50 13.35
N TYR A 40 9.53 -0.58 12.50
CA TYR A 40 10.69 0.30 12.67
C TYR A 40 10.26 1.75 12.45
N TYR A 41 10.68 2.65 13.33
CA TYR A 41 10.43 4.08 13.17
C TYR A 41 11.58 4.76 12.43
N ALA A 42 11.34 5.20 11.20
CA ALA A 42 12.30 5.94 10.39
C ALA A 42 12.24 7.43 10.73
N SER A 43 13.03 7.86 11.72
CA SER A 43 12.99 9.22 12.26
C SER A 43 13.33 10.32 11.23
N ASP A 44 14.14 10.01 10.22
CA ASP A 44 14.49 10.93 9.13
C ASP A 44 13.31 11.22 8.17
N LYS A 45 12.34 10.31 8.14
CA LYS A 45 11.13 10.37 7.32
C LYS A 45 9.86 10.64 8.14
N ASP A 46 9.97 10.69 9.46
CA ASP A 46 8.85 10.87 10.39
C ASP A 46 7.71 9.85 10.15
N CYS A 47 8.05 8.59 9.86
CA CYS A 47 7.07 7.55 9.57
C CYS A 47 7.54 6.16 10.01
N TYR A 48 6.63 5.19 9.98
CA TYR A 48 6.91 3.79 10.24
C TYR A 48 7.16 3.00 8.96
N ALA A 49 8.04 2.01 9.08
CA ALA A 49 8.21 0.89 8.15
C ALA A 49 7.80 -0.41 8.84
N ILE A 50 7.18 -1.33 8.09
CA ILE A 50 7.00 -2.73 8.51
C ILE A 50 8.23 -3.51 8.05
N VAL A 51 8.91 -4.15 8.99
CA VAL A 51 10.22 -4.78 8.78
C VAL A 51 10.21 -6.30 8.97
N ASP A 52 9.14 -6.84 9.54
CA ASP A 52 8.84 -8.28 9.60
C ASP A 52 7.33 -8.44 9.89
N THR A 53 6.84 -9.68 9.84
CA THR A 53 5.50 -10.08 10.27
C THR A 53 5.62 -10.91 11.54
N THR A 54 4.82 -10.60 12.56
CA THR A 54 4.89 -11.29 13.85
C THR A 54 4.44 -12.76 13.74
N LYS A 55 4.67 -13.54 14.80
CA LYS A 55 4.15 -14.91 14.89
C LYS A 55 2.63 -14.99 14.74
N GLU A 56 1.89 -13.98 15.21
CA GLU A 56 0.43 -13.93 15.06
C GLU A 56 0.02 -13.51 13.65
N GLY A 57 0.68 -12.50 13.06
CA GLY A 57 0.44 -12.09 11.68
C GLY A 57 0.67 -13.24 10.68
N ARG A 58 1.72 -14.05 10.89
CA ARG A 58 2.03 -15.23 10.05
C ARG A 58 0.96 -16.34 10.10
N LYS A 59 0.00 -16.29 11.04
CA LYS A 59 -1.14 -17.23 11.08
C LYS A 59 -2.34 -16.75 10.27
N LYS A 60 -2.36 -15.49 9.84
CA LYS A 60 -3.52 -14.90 9.16
C LYS A 60 -3.51 -15.21 7.67
N ASP A 61 -4.71 -15.48 7.16
CA ASP A 61 -4.98 -15.60 5.72
C ASP A 61 -4.93 -14.23 5.01
N THR A 62 -5.22 -13.17 5.74
CA THR A 62 -5.28 -11.80 5.25
C THR A 62 -4.39 -10.90 6.11
N LEU A 63 -3.47 -10.18 5.46
CA LEU A 63 -2.64 -9.15 6.06
C LEU A 63 -3.09 -7.77 5.56
N ILE A 64 -3.20 -6.81 6.49
CA ILE A 64 -3.70 -5.46 6.19
C ILE A 64 -2.66 -4.47 6.67
N VAL A 65 -1.97 -3.81 5.75
CA VAL A 65 -1.02 -2.75 6.08
C VAL A 65 -1.82 -1.51 6.47
N PRO A 66 -1.72 -1.04 7.73
CA PRO A 66 -2.46 0.14 8.16
C PRO A 66 -1.90 1.40 7.48
N ALA A 67 -2.73 2.44 7.34
CA ALA A 67 -2.27 3.75 6.89
C ALA A 67 -1.49 4.48 8.01
N TYR A 68 -1.93 4.33 9.27
CA TYR A 68 -1.34 4.99 10.43
C TYR A 68 -1.07 3.98 11.56
N TYR A 69 -0.02 4.26 12.32
CA TYR A 69 0.31 3.56 13.55
C TYR A 69 0.79 4.58 14.59
N LYS A 70 0.16 4.61 15.77
CA LYS A 70 0.45 5.56 16.86
C LYS A 70 0.53 7.04 16.41
N GLY A 71 -0.39 7.44 15.52
CA GLY A 71 -0.48 8.82 15.01
C GLY A 71 0.57 9.21 13.96
N LYS A 72 1.35 8.25 13.45
CA LYS A 72 2.31 8.45 12.36
C LYS A 72 1.97 7.56 11.18
N GLU A 73 2.32 8.01 9.98
CA GLU A 73 2.08 7.25 8.76
C GLU A 73 2.90 5.95 8.75
N VAL A 74 2.33 4.89 8.19
CA VAL A 74 3.04 3.67 7.82
C VAL A 74 3.20 3.69 6.31
N ARG A 75 4.41 4.02 5.85
CA ARG A 75 4.67 4.23 4.43
C ARG A 75 5.38 3.08 3.76
N TYR A 76 6.22 2.35 4.50
CA TYR A 76 7.06 1.32 3.91
C TYR A 76 6.71 -0.06 4.48
N ILE A 77 6.81 -1.08 3.64
CA ILE A 77 6.74 -2.49 4.06
C ILE A 77 8.09 -3.20 3.95
N THR A 78 9.12 -2.37 3.81
CA THR A 78 10.52 -2.73 3.68
C THR A 78 11.35 -1.68 4.40
N TYR A 79 12.56 -2.07 4.77
CA TYR A 79 13.59 -1.17 5.24
C TYR A 79 14.96 -1.72 4.87
N ILE A 80 15.85 -0.85 4.40
CA ILE A 80 17.23 -1.19 4.06
C ILE A 80 18.11 -0.35 4.97
N ASP A 81 18.95 -1.03 5.75
CA ASP A 81 19.86 -0.32 6.64
C ASP A 81 21.01 0.33 5.88
N HIS A 82 21.58 1.39 6.48
CA HIS A 82 22.73 2.10 5.91
C HIS A 82 24.08 1.44 6.26
N SER A 83 24.06 0.18 6.72
CA SER A 83 25.30 -0.54 6.99
C SER A 83 26.00 -0.93 5.69
N LEU A 84 27.29 -1.29 5.76
CA LEU A 84 28.02 -1.79 4.60
C LEU A 84 27.38 -3.05 3.99
N ALA A 85 26.66 -3.83 4.81
CA ALA A 85 25.95 -5.03 4.37
C ALA A 85 24.60 -4.72 3.68
N GLN A 86 24.07 -3.50 3.86
CA GLN A 86 22.75 -3.08 3.36
C GLN A 86 21.67 -4.13 3.65
N ASN A 87 21.54 -4.51 4.92
CA ASN A 87 20.59 -5.56 5.30
C ASN A 87 19.17 -5.10 4.97
N ARG A 88 18.39 -6.02 4.42
CA ARG A 88 17.02 -5.77 3.99
C ARG A 88 16.06 -6.46 4.95
N TYR A 89 15.06 -5.71 5.37
CA TYR A 89 13.98 -6.15 6.22
C TYR A 89 12.68 -5.87 5.51
N PHE A 90 11.71 -6.78 5.59
CA PHE A 90 10.49 -6.69 4.82
C PHE A 90 9.40 -7.54 5.45
N ILE A 91 8.16 -7.18 5.15
CA ILE A 91 6.98 -7.95 5.50
C ILE A 91 7.06 -9.40 4.98
N TYR A 92 6.75 -10.38 5.83
CA TYR A 92 6.71 -11.80 5.46
C TYR A 92 5.26 -12.23 5.15
N THR A 93 5.00 -12.66 3.91
CA THR A 93 3.61 -12.81 3.42
C THR A 93 3.25 -14.21 2.95
N ARG A 94 4.19 -15.16 2.99
CA ARG A 94 4.03 -16.51 2.42
C ARG A 94 2.78 -17.29 2.84
N ASN A 95 2.29 -17.07 4.06
CA ASN A 95 1.12 -17.79 4.59
C ASN A 95 -0.21 -17.09 4.29
N ALA A 96 -0.19 -15.83 3.86
CA ALA A 96 -1.38 -15.07 3.54
C ALA A 96 -1.82 -15.35 2.09
N ASN A 97 -3.13 -15.38 1.86
CA ASN A 97 -3.71 -15.34 0.52
C ASN A 97 -3.98 -13.91 0.05
N LYS A 98 -4.21 -12.97 0.98
CA LYS A 98 -4.49 -11.56 0.68
C LYS A 98 -3.52 -10.61 1.39
N LEU A 99 -3.07 -9.58 0.68
CA LEU A 99 -2.38 -8.42 1.24
C LEU A 99 -3.06 -7.13 0.78
N TYR A 100 -3.45 -6.28 1.73
CA TYR A 100 -3.95 -4.93 1.45
C TYR A 100 -2.87 -3.90 1.74
N LEU A 101 -2.53 -3.10 0.73
CA LEU A 101 -1.62 -1.97 0.87
C LEU A 101 -2.43 -0.68 1.01
N SER A 102 -2.05 0.16 1.99
CA SER A 102 -2.74 1.42 2.23
C SER A 102 -2.47 2.45 1.12
N TYR A 103 -3.29 3.50 1.05
CA TYR A 103 -3.10 4.61 0.11
C TYR A 103 -1.84 5.46 0.40
N LEU A 104 -1.24 5.29 1.59
CA LEU A 104 0.02 5.91 2.01
C LEU A 104 1.24 5.05 1.73
N HIS A 105 1.05 3.81 1.28
CA HIS A 105 2.18 2.95 0.95
C HIS A 105 3.02 3.56 -0.17
N GLU A 106 4.31 3.63 0.06
CA GLU A 106 5.34 4.09 -0.85
C GLU A 106 6.31 2.95 -1.13
N MET A 107 6.86 2.97 -2.33
CA MET A 107 7.86 2.01 -2.75
C MET A 107 9.16 2.76 -3.02
N ARG A 108 10.24 2.30 -2.40
CA ARG A 108 11.58 2.78 -2.67
C ARG A 108 12.11 2.08 -3.92
N GLY A 109 12.88 2.80 -4.74
CA GLY A 109 13.39 2.30 -6.03
C GLY A 109 14.29 1.06 -5.91
N ASP A 110 14.72 0.71 -4.70
CA ASP A 110 15.49 -0.47 -4.37
C ASP A 110 14.68 -1.54 -3.61
N ASP A 111 13.38 -1.36 -3.37
CA ASP A 111 12.52 -2.32 -2.69
C ASP A 111 12.20 -3.51 -3.60
N TYR A 112 13.11 -4.44 -3.77
CA TYR A 112 12.74 -5.74 -4.34
C TYR A 112 12.00 -6.54 -3.27
N PHE A 113 10.77 -6.97 -3.53
CA PHE A 113 10.14 -8.01 -2.71
C PHE A 113 11.00 -9.27 -2.83
N VAL A 114 11.73 -9.60 -1.76
CA VAL A 114 12.59 -10.79 -1.71
C VAL A 114 11.80 -12.03 -1.27
N ASP A 115 10.59 -11.86 -0.73
CA ASP A 115 9.68 -12.96 -0.38
C ASP A 115 8.53 -13.10 -1.37
N ILE A 116 7.93 -14.29 -1.38
CA ILE A 116 6.81 -14.66 -2.23
C ILE A 116 5.60 -13.84 -1.80
N LEU A 117 5.21 -12.86 -2.63
CA LEU A 117 3.97 -12.12 -2.47
C LEU A 117 2.77 -13.09 -2.44
N PRO A 118 1.69 -12.73 -1.73
CA PRO A 118 0.50 -13.56 -1.69
C PRO A 118 -0.22 -13.54 -3.05
N LYS A 119 -1.09 -14.53 -3.27
CA LYS A 119 -1.82 -14.68 -4.53
C LYS A 119 -2.67 -13.47 -4.91
N LYS A 120 -3.18 -12.72 -3.92
CA LYS A 120 -3.99 -11.53 -4.13
C LYS A 120 -3.39 -10.35 -3.40
N VAL A 121 -3.16 -9.25 -4.12
CA VAL A 121 -2.66 -8.00 -3.53
C VAL A 121 -3.55 -6.85 -3.97
N TYR A 122 -3.93 -5.99 -3.02
CA TYR A 122 -4.82 -4.85 -3.25
C TYR A 122 -4.02 -3.55 -3.20
N PHE A 123 -3.98 -2.84 -4.32
CA PHE A 123 -3.27 -1.58 -4.51
C PHE A 123 -4.29 -0.44 -4.69
N VAL A 124 -4.58 0.30 -3.62
CA VAL A 124 -5.55 1.41 -3.66
C VAL A 124 -4.92 2.72 -4.16
N LYS A 125 -3.59 2.86 -4.11
CA LYS A 125 -2.90 4.11 -4.42
C LYS A 125 -2.86 4.40 -5.92
N ASN A 126 -3.21 5.63 -6.31
CA ASN A 126 -3.40 6.07 -7.70
C ASN A 126 -2.23 6.91 -8.25
N ASP A 127 -1.18 7.14 -7.46
CA ASP A 127 -0.03 7.92 -7.89
C ASP A 127 0.68 7.27 -9.09
N GLU A 128 0.95 8.05 -10.13
CA GLU A 128 1.53 7.56 -11.39
C GLU A 128 2.89 6.88 -11.21
N SER A 129 3.78 7.49 -10.42
CA SER A 129 5.11 6.94 -10.16
C SER A 129 5.03 5.62 -9.38
N TYR A 130 4.08 5.55 -8.44
CA TYR A 130 3.77 4.35 -7.69
C TYR A 130 3.24 3.24 -8.60
N VAL A 131 2.27 3.54 -9.49
CA VAL A 131 1.72 2.56 -10.43
C VAL A 131 2.81 1.98 -11.33
N ASN A 132 3.67 2.84 -11.88
CA ASN A 132 4.80 2.39 -12.73
C ASN A 132 5.72 1.42 -11.98
N SER A 133 6.07 1.75 -10.73
CA SER A 133 6.84 0.84 -9.88
C SER A 133 6.09 -0.49 -9.71
N MET A 134 4.79 -0.46 -9.38
CA MET A 134 3.99 -1.67 -9.10
C MET A 134 3.84 -2.60 -10.29
N LEU A 135 3.80 -2.09 -11.51
CA LEU A 135 3.77 -2.92 -12.72
C LEU A 135 4.96 -3.88 -12.83
N THR A 136 6.14 -3.48 -12.36
CA THR A 136 7.29 -4.39 -12.39
C THR A 136 7.10 -5.54 -11.39
N TYR A 137 6.57 -5.24 -10.20
CA TYR A 137 6.35 -6.21 -9.13
C TYR A 137 5.20 -7.17 -9.39
N ILE A 138 4.10 -6.65 -9.93
CA ILE A 138 2.94 -7.47 -10.28
C ILE A 138 3.34 -8.56 -11.26
N ARG A 139 4.19 -8.21 -12.23
CA ARG A 139 4.73 -9.18 -13.18
C ARG A 139 5.76 -10.12 -12.52
N SER A 140 6.73 -9.59 -11.77
CA SER A 140 7.82 -10.40 -11.22
C SER A 140 7.38 -11.34 -10.08
N GLY A 141 6.26 -11.04 -9.42
CA GLY A 141 5.73 -11.79 -8.27
C GLY A 141 5.27 -13.22 -8.58
N GLY A 142 5.24 -13.64 -9.86
CA GLY A 142 5.03 -15.04 -10.23
C GLY A 142 3.65 -15.60 -9.87
N GLY A 143 2.59 -15.01 -10.45
CA GLY A 143 1.22 -15.49 -10.27
C GLY A 143 0.40 -14.71 -9.23
N ILE A 144 0.78 -13.46 -8.95
CA ILE A 144 -0.07 -12.56 -8.16
C ILE A 144 -1.18 -12.00 -9.05
N LYS A 145 -2.37 -11.87 -8.47
CA LYS A 145 -3.49 -11.12 -9.04
C LYS A 145 -3.63 -9.82 -8.27
N ALA A 146 -3.34 -8.72 -8.96
CA ALA A 146 -3.47 -7.37 -8.43
C ALA A 146 -4.91 -6.88 -8.55
N TYR A 147 -5.49 -6.46 -7.44
CA TYR A 147 -6.76 -5.73 -7.40
C TYR A 147 -6.46 -4.25 -7.22
N VAL A 148 -7.02 -3.42 -8.09
CA VAL A 148 -6.64 -2.01 -8.19
C VAL A 148 -7.88 -1.13 -8.35
N THR A 149 -7.73 0.18 -8.19
CA THR A 149 -8.80 1.14 -8.52
C THR A 149 -8.96 1.28 -10.05
N PRO A 150 -10.07 1.84 -10.54
CA PRO A 150 -10.20 2.22 -11.94
C PRO A 150 -9.11 3.20 -12.42
N LEU A 151 -8.66 4.12 -11.56
CA LEU A 151 -7.62 5.10 -11.91
C LEU A 151 -6.25 4.43 -12.10
N PHE A 152 -5.85 3.56 -11.17
CA PHE A 152 -4.64 2.75 -11.31
C PHE A 152 -4.71 1.94 -12.60
N PHE A 153 -5.83 1.23 -12.83
CA PHE A 153 -6.01 0.35 -13.98
C PHE A 153 -5.83 1.10 -15.31
N ASN A 154 -6.52 2.24 -15.46
CA ASN A 154 -6.47 3.05 -16.66
C ASN A 154 -5.08 3.64 -16.90
N TYR A 155 -4.41 4.11 -15.84
CA TYR A 155 -3.04 4.60 -15.97
C TYR A 155 -2.07 3.47 -16.36
N ALA A 156 -2.16 2.33 -15.67
CA ALA A 156 -1.33 1.16 -15.91
C ALA A 156 -1.41 0.66 -17.35
N ILE A 157 -2.62 0.51 -17.90
CA ILE A 157 -2.81 0.00 -19.26
C ILE A 157 -2.34 1.00 -20.31
N CYS A 158 -2.57 2.30 -20.11
CA CYS A 158 -2.05 3.36 -20.97
C CYS A 158 -0.52 3.33 -20.98
N LEU A 159 0.10 3.25 -19.80
CA LEU A 159 1.55 3.21 -19.65
C LEU A 159 2.16 1.98 -20.35
N LEU A 160 1.60 0.79 -20.13
CA LEU A 160 2.06 -0.45 -20.78
C LEU A 160 1.99 -0.37 -22.31
N LYS A 161 0.96 0.25 -22.87
CA LYS A 161 0.81 0.46 -24.33
C LYS A 161 1.88 1.39 -24.92
N THR A 162 2.54 2.22 -24.11
CA THR A 162 3.65 3.08 -24.56
C THR A 162 5.02 2.38 -24.50
N MET A 163 5.10 1.21 -23.85
CA MET A 163 6.37 0.52 -23.58
C MET A 163 6.56 -0.68 -24.50
N ASP A 164 7.45 -0.54 -25.50
CA ASP A 164 7.68 -1.56 -26.53
C ASP A 164 8.16 -2.93 -26.02
N HIS A 165 8.63 -3.04 -24.78
CA HIS A 165 9.13 -4.29 -24.21
C HIS A 165 8.03 -5.11 -23.49
N TYR A 166 6.84 -4.54 -23.30
CA TYR A 166 5.67 -5.23 -22.76
C TYR A 166 4.73 -5.72 -23.88
N ILE A 167 4.02 -6.81 -23.59
CA ILE A 167 2.92 -7.34 -24.41
C ILE A 167 1.72 -7.49 -23.49
N ILE A 168 0.58 -6.95 -23.91
CA ILE A 168 -0.73 -7.20 -23.28
C ILE A 168 -1.33 -8.42 -23.99
N GLU A 169 -1.58 -9.49 -23.25
CA GLU A 169 -2.07 -10.76 -23.80
C GLU A 169 -3.60 -10.82 -23.81
N LYS A 170 -4.23 -10.37 -22.73
CA LYS A 170 -5.68 -10.28 -22.60
C LYS A 170 -6.04 -8.90 -22.06
N GLU A 171 -7.09 -8.31 -22.60
CA GLU A 171 -7.63 -7.02 -22.18
C GLU A 171 -9.16 -7.09 -22.23
N THR A 172 -9.79 -6.57 -21.19
CA THR A 172 -11.23 -6.34 -21.02
C THR A 172 -11.39 -5.04 -20.24
N ASP A 173 -12.61 -4.54 -20.08
CA ASP A 173 -12.89 -3.25 -19.43
C ASP A 173 -12.39 -3.16 -17.97
N ASN A 174 -12.22 -4.30 -17.29
CA ASN A 174 -11.82 -4.34 -15.88
C ASN A 174 -10.70 -5.33 -15.57
N TYR A 175 -10.09 -5.97 -16.57
CA TYR A 175 -9.04 -6.96 -16.38
C TYR A 175 -8.05 -6.97 -17.55
N PHE A 176 -6.76 -7.07 -17.25
CA PHE A 176 -5.74 -7.37 -18.25
C PHE A 176 -4.62 -8.28 -17.72
N THR A 177 -3.96 -8.97 -18.64
CA THR A 177 -2.70 -9.67 -18.40
C THR A 177 -1.59 -9.13 -19.28
N TYR A 178 -0.37 -9.09 -18.77
CA TYR A 178 0.79 -8.58 -19.50
C TYR A 178 2.08 -9.31 -19.10
N TYR A 179 3.06 -9.30 -20.00
CA TYR A 179 4.39 -9.88 -19.78
C TYR A 179 5.45 -9.13 -20.58
N THR A 180 6.74 -9.42 -20.35
CA THR A 180 7.83 -8.81 -21.12
C THR A 180 8.29 -9.72 -22.26
N LYS A 181 8.67 -9.11 -23.39
CA LYS A 181 9.22 -9.83 -24.56
C LYS A 181 10.45 -10.68 -24.22
N ALA A 182 11.25 -10.26 -23.24
CA ALA A 182 12.49 -10.93 -22.83
C ALA A 182 12.27 -12.12 -21.87
N ALA A 183 11.14 -12.17 -21.14
CA ALA A 183 10.88 -13.20 -20.13
C ALA A 183 9.52 -13.85 -20.40
N ASN A 184 9.53 -14.88 -21.26
CA ASN A 184 8.34 -15.65 -21.64
C ASN A 184 7.69 -16.47 -20.51
N MET A 185 7.98 -16.19 -19.22
CA MET A 185 7.59 -17.06 -18.11
C MET A 185 6.80 -16.38 -16.97
N THR A 186 6.79 -15.05 -16.84
CA THR A 186 6.06 -14.38 -15.74
C THR A 186 5.08 -13.34 -16.27
N LYS A 187 3.81 -13.54 -15.94
CA LYS A 187 2.69 -12.68 -16.32
C LYS A 187 2.25 -11.89 -15.10
N GLY A 188 1.98 -10.60 -15.29
CA GLY A 188 1.22 -9.81 -14.34
C GLY A 188 -0.27 -9.91 -14.67
N GLU A 189 -1.10 -10.03 -13.64
CA GLU A 189 -2.56 -10.01 -13.75
C GLU A 189 -3.11 -8.82 -12.96
N VAL A 190 -3.91 -7.98 -13.60
CA VAL A 190 -4.49 -6.77 -12.99
C VAL A 190 -6.00 -6.77 -13.20
N GLN A 191 -6.75 -6.58 -12.13
CA GLN A 191 -8.21 -6.47 -12.14
C GLN A 191 -8.65 -5.22 -11.37
N ILE A 192 -9.65 -4.51 -11.86
CA ILE A 192 -10.34 -3.51 -11.04
C ILE A 192 -11.09 -4.24 -9.91
N ALA A 193 -10.88 -3.79 -8.68
CA ALA A 193 -11.64 -4.24 -7.51
C ALA A 193 -13.11 -3.79 -7.65
N ASN A 194 -14.07 -4.67 -7.38
CA ASN A 194 -15.47 -4.33 -7.64
C ASN A 194 -16.12 -3.42 -6.59
N THR A 195 -15.45 -3.16 -5.48
CA THR A 195 -15.95 -2.30 -4.40
C THR A 195 -14.88 -1.32 -3.96
N SER A 196 -15.24 -0.04 -3.85
CA SER A 196 -14.36 1.01 -3.36
C SER A 196 -15.00 1.86 -2.28
N TYR A 197 -14.18 2.25 -1.31
CA TYR A 197 -14.54 3.09 -0.18
C TYR A 197 -13.86 4.45 -0.34
N HIS A 198 -14.64 5.52 -0.28
CA HIS A 198 -14.21 6.88 -0.60
C HIS A 198 -14.22 7.79 0.62
N PHE A 199 -13.14 8.56 0.79
CA PHE A 199 -13.06 9.63 1.78
C PHE A 199 -14.17 10.67 1.65
N ASN A 200 -14.72 10.91 0.45
CA ASN A 200 -15.88 11.78 0.24
C ASN A 200 -15.76 13.20 0.85
N TYR A 201 -14.66 13.88 0.56
CA TYR A 201 -14.54 15.32 0.81
C TYR A 201 -13.60 15.97 -0.22
N GLU A 202 -13.77 17.26 -0.46
CA GLU A 202 -12.94 18.02 -1.39
C GLU A 202 -11.47 18.06 -0.93
N GLY A 203 -10.54 17.77 -1.84
CA GLY A 203 -9.11 17.70 -1.52
C GLY A 203 -8.70 16.43 -0.76
N ALA A 204 -9.57 15.42 -0.69
CA ALA A 204 -9.21 14.12 -0.13
C ALA A 204 -7.97 13.53 -0.82
N PRO A 205 -7.09 12.83 -0.08
CA PRO A 205 -5.92 12.22 -0.66
C PRO A 205 -6.32 11.13 -1.66
N ASN A 206 -5.37 10.73 -2.50
CA ASN A 206 -5.50 9.57 -3.38
C ASN A 206 -6.76 9.58 -4.27
N ASN A 207 -7.17 10.77 -4.73
CA ASN A 207 -8.37 10.98 -5.54
C ASN A 207 -9.65 10.48 -4.85
N GLY A 208 -9.71 10.56 -3.51
CA GLY A 208 -10.84 10.11 -2.72
C GLY A 208 -10.81 8.63 -2.34
N TYR A 209 -10.02 7.77 -2.99
CA TYR A 209 -9.99 6.34 -2.68
C TYR A 209 -9.27 6.07 -1.35
N PHE A 210 -10.00 5.50 -0.40
CA PHE A 210 -9.48 5.08 0.91
C PHE A 210 -9.10 3.59 0.92
N PHE A 211 -10.02 2.73 0.48
CA PHE A 211 -9.88 1.28 0.52
C PHE A 211 -10.61 0.63 -0.66
N ILE A 212 -10.17 -0.56 -1.07
CA ILE A 212 -10.81 -1.36 -2.13
C ILE A 212 -10.83 -2.84 -1.74
N ASP A 213 -11.84 -3.55 -2.23
CA ASP A 213 -11.89 -5.02 -2.18
C ASP A 213 -12.68 -5.58 -3.38
N ASP A 214 -12.58 -6.89 -3.57
CA ASP A 214 -13.27 -7.67 -4.58
C ASP A 214 -14.12 -8.74 -3.88
N PHE A 215 -15.43 -8.47 -3.81
CA PHE A 215 -16.40 -9.35 -3.15
C PHE A 215 -17.21 -10.17 -4.16
N ALA A 216 -17.93 -11.18 -3.68
CA ALA A 216 -18.86 -11.91 -4.52
C ALA A 216 -20.04 -11.01 -4.94
N ARG A 217 -20.41 -11.02 -6.23
CA ARG A 217 -21.58 -10.31 -6.74
C ARG A 217 -22.86 -10.82 -6.09
N GLY A 218 -23.84 -9.94 -5.86
CA GLY A 218 -25.08 -10.28 -5.15
C GLY A 218 -24.90 -10.57 -3.65
N GLY A 219 -23.67 -10.53 -3.13
CA GLY A 219 -23.35 -10.89 -1.75
C GLY A 219 -23.28 -9.68 -0.82
N LYS A 220 -23.26 -9.95 0.49
CA LYS A 220 -22.89 -8.97 1.51
C LYS A 220 -21.39 -8.68 1.43
N ILE A 221 -21.01 -7.51 1.94
CA ILE A 221 -19.63 -7.06 1.99
C ILE A 221 -19.21 -6.78 3.44
N GLU A 222 -17.92 -6.86 3.72
CA GLU A 222 -17.33 -6.48 5.00
C GLU A 222 -17.00 -4.97 5.02
N ASN A 223 -17.08 -4.36 6.21
CA ASN A 223 -16.62 -2.99 6.44
C ASN A 223 -15.09 -2.87 6.28
N THR A 224 -14.58 -1.65 6.15
CA THR A 224 -13.14 -1.38 6.08
C THR A 224 -12.43 -1.83 7.35
N PRO A 225 -11.16 -2.26 7.26
CA PRO A 225 -10.44 -2.82 8.40
C PRO A 225 -10.09 -1.80 9.49
N TYR A 226 -10.15 -0.52 9.15
CA TYR A 226 -10.04 0.61 10.06
C TYR A 226 -10.86 1.77 9.51
N GLU A 227 -11.21 2.70 10.39
CA GLU A 227 -11.96 3.91 10.01
C GLU A 227 -11.06 4.88 9.23
N PRO A 228 -11.60 5.56 8.20
CA PRO A 228 -10.89 6.67 7.58
C PRO A 228 -10.72 7.81 8.60
N GLN A 229 -9.64 8.57 8.49
CA GLN A 229 -9.36 9.70 9.35
C GLN A 229 -9.45 11.03 8.59
N ARG A 230 -10.02 12.05 9.23
CA ARG A 230 -10.09 13.42 8.73
C ARG A 230 -9.95 14.40 9.88
N GLU A 231 -8.94 15.26 9.83
CA GLU A 231 -8.66 16.21 10.92
C GLU A 231 -9.86 17.14 11.19
N GLY A 232 -10.30 17.21 12.45
CA GLY A 232 -11.44 18.04 12.89
C GLY A 232 -12.82 17.45 12.59
N TYR A 233 -12.91 16.19 12.15
CA TYR A 233 -14.16 15.50 11.88
C TYR A 233 -14.17 14.09 12.47
N ASN A 234 -15.37 13.62 12.85
CA ASN A 234 -15.64 12.25 13.23
C ASN A 234 -16.25 11.50 12.03
N PHE A 235 -15.79 10.28 11.79
CA PHE A 235 -16.36 9.38 10.81
C PHE A 235 -17.75 8.90 11.28
N ALA A 236 -18.78 9.11 10.45
CA ALA A 236 -20.18 8.83 10.80
C ALA A 236 -20.76 7.61 10.07
N GLY A 237 -19.94 6.86 9.33
CA GLY A 237 -20.34 5.66 8.60
C GLY A 237 -20.24 5.81 7.08
N TRP A 238 -20.59 4.73 6.39
CA TRP A 238 -20.55 4.59 4.93
C TRP A 238 -21.94 4.76 4.31
N TYR A 239 -21.99 5.42 3.16
CA TYR A 239 -23.22 5.77 2.44
C TYR A 239 -23.14 5.33 0.99
N LYS A 240 -24.32 5.12 0.39
CA LYS A 240 -24.48 4.59 -0.98
C LYS A 240 -24.13 5.63 -2.06
N GLU A 241 -24.15 6.91 -1.70
CA GLU A 241 -23.84 8.03 -2.59
C GLU A 241 -23.09 9.15 -1.86
N SER A 242 -22.47 10.05 -2.63
CA SER A 242 -21.62 11.14 -2.13
C SER A 242 -22.36 12.16 -1.27
N GLU A 243 -23.66 12.32 -1.51
CA GLU A 243 -24.58 13.21 -0.80
C GLU A 243 -24.89 12.71 0.62
N CYS A 244 -24.55 11.44 0.91
CA CYS A 244 -24.77 10.80 2.20
C CYS A 244 -26.24 10.82 2.66
N GLU A 245 -27.19 10.52 1.77
CA GLU A 245 -28.61 10.43 2.11
C GLU A 245 -29.01 9.04 2.63
N HIS A 246 -28.40 7.99 2.08
CA HIS A 246 -28.69 6.59 2.41
C HIS A 246 -27.46 5.88 2.95
N VAL A 247 -27.53 5.50 4.23
CA VAL A 247 -26.51 4.65 4.88
C VAL A 247 -26.41 3.30 4.19
N TRP A 248 -25.19 2.80 4.03
CA TRP A 248 -24.95 1.40 3.71
C TRP A 248 -25.04 0.55 4.98
N ASP A 249 -26.02 -0.35 5.04
CA ASP A 249 -26.18 -1.30 6.14
C ASP A 249 -25.45 -2.61 5.82
N PHE A 250 -24.30 -2.86 6.46
CA PHE A 250 -23.51 -4.08 6.24
C PHE A 250 -24.24 -5.37 6.65
N ALA A 251 -25.29 -5.29 7.48
CA ALA A 251 -26.08 -6.44 7.87
C ALA A 251 -27.16 -6.78 6.83
N GLU A 252 -27.67 -5.81 6.07
CA GLU A 252 -28.82 -6.01 5.19
C GLU A 252 -28.51 -5.80 3.70
N ASP A 253 -27.64 -4.84 3.36
CA ASP A 253 -27.33 -4.49 1.98
C ASP A 253 -26.40 -5.53 1.31
N THR A 254 -26.58 -5.67 0.00
CA THR A 254 -25.79 -6.55 -0.86
C THR A 254 -25.30 -5.82 -2.09
N LEU A 255 -24.20 -6.29 -2.67
CA LEU A 255 -23.77 -5.85 -3.99
C LEU A 255 -24.82 -6.18 -5.05
N PRO A 256 -24.86 -5.44 -6.18
CA PRO A 256 -25.62 -5.86 -7.35
C PRO A 256 -25.26 -7.28 -7.80
N ALA A 257 -26.24 -8.00 -8.32
CA ALA A 257 -26.02 -9.30 -8.94
C ALA A 257 -25.12 -9.19 -10.17
N ALA A 258 -24.49 -10.29 -10.58
CA ALA A 258 -23.69 -10.31 -11.78
C ALA A 258 -24.60 -10.14 -13.01
N GLU A 259 -24.27 -9.18 -13.87
CA GLU A 259 -24.92 -8.99 -15.16
C GLU A 259 -23.94 -9.37 -16.29
N TYR A 260 -24.49 -9.88 -17.39
CA TYR A 260 -23.72 -10.35 -18.53
C TYR A 260 -24.24 -9.73 -19.82
N ASP A 261 -23.34 -9.41 -20.73
CA ASP A 261 -23.69 -8.92 -22.07
C ASP A 261 -24.26 -10.05 -22.95
N GLU A 262 -24.69 -9.70 -24.17
CA GLU A 262 -25.24 -10.66 -25.13
C GLU A 262 -24.26 -11.77 -25.54
N GLN A 263 -22.95 -11.55 -25.34
CA GLN A 263 -21.88 -12.49 -25.64
C GLN A 263 -21.50 -13.34 -24.41
N GLY A 264 -22.15 -13.14 -23.26
CA GLY A 264 -21.90 -13.86 -22.02
C GLY A 264 -20.69 -13.34 -21.22
N ASN A 265 -20.16 -12.16 -21.53
CA ASN A 265 -19.11 -11.52 -20.74
C ASN A 265 -19.71 -10.76 -19.57
N LEU A 266 -19.00 -10.77 -18.43
CA LEU A 266 -19.41 -10.01 -17.25
C LEU A 266 -19.41 -8.51 -17.55
N ILE A 267 -20.53 -7.84 -17.31
CA ILE A 267 -20.62 -6.38 -17.29
C ILE A 267 -20.05 -5.91 -15.94
N PHE A 268 -18.93 -5.21 -15.98
CA PHE A 268 -18.30 -4.73 -14.77
C PHE A 268 -19.04 -3.52 -14.19
N THR A 269 -19.50 -3.64 -12.96
CA THR A 269 -19.99 -2.53 -12.14
C THR A 269 -19.12 -2.37 -10.90
N GLU A 270 -18.71 -1.15 -10.60
CA GLU A 270 -18.07 -0.80 -9.33
C GLU A 270 -19.15 -0.32 -8.35
N THR A 271 -19.15 -0.86 -7.13
CA THR A 271 -19.95 -0.33 -6.03
C THR A 271 -19.09 0.62 -5.20
N LYS A 272 -19.54 1.87 -5.05
CA LYS A 272 -18.80 2.92 -4.33
C LYS A 272 -19.53 3.24 -3.04
N LEU A 273 -18.80 3.20 -1.93
CA LEU A 273 -19.27 3.64 -0.62
C LEU A 273 -18.57 4.94 -0.26
N PHE A 274 -19.31 5.89 0.31
CA PHE A 274 -18.85 7.24 0.59
C PHE A 274 -18.88 7.51 2.09
N ALA A 275 -17.77 8.00 2.65
CA ALA A 275 -17.69 8.33 4.06
C ALA A 275 -18.54 9.58 4.37
N ASN A 276 -19.32 9.52 5.45
CA ASN A 276 -19.94 10.71 6.02
C ASN A 276 -19.09 11.25 7.18
N TRP A 277 -19.06 12.57 7.31
CA TRP A 277 -18.24 13.29 8.28
C TRP A 277 -19.08 14.26 9.08
N THR A 278 -18.97 14.18 10.41
CA THR A 278 -19.56 15.16 11.33
C THR A 278 -18.44 15.98 11.95
N LYS A 279 -18.62 17.29 12.07
CA LYS A 279 -17.60 18.15 12.68
C LYS A 279 -17.44 17.77 14.16
N SER A 280 -16.20 17.56 14.60
CA SER A 280 -15.86 17.20 15.98
C SER A 280 -16.09 18.34 16.97
#